data_AF-A0A2G9RD83-F1
#
_entry.id   AF-A0A2G9RD83-F1
#
_cell.length_a   1.000
_cell.length_b   1.000
_cell.length_c   1.000
_cell.angle_alpha   90.00
_cell.angle_beta   90.00
_cell.angle_gamma   90.00
#
_symmetry.space_group_name_H-M   'P 1'
#
loop_
_entity.id
_entity.type
_entity.pdbx_description
1 polymer ?
#
loop_
_entity_poly.entity_id
_entity_poly.type
_entity_poly.pdbx_seq_one_letter_code
_entity_poly.pdbx_strand_id
1 'polypeptide(L)'
;TIVGKITADYNREQLWMANEHLITLLQARIRGYLTRKAYQGRKTYLHQQEPYAVKIQSSWKGYKQRKSYTDRLKLLQGNIIGIVKIQSWFRMLKAKRAYQKRLQYFKDHEKEIIKIQAFLKANKARDDYRTLICSENPPLNVVRKFVHLLDQSDLDFQEELEVTRLREEVVTKIRSNQQLEKDLNLMDIKIGLLVKNRITLQTNPSYLAKLIFQMPQNKSTKFMDTVIFTLYNYASNQREEYLLLKLFETALQEEIKSKVDQIQDIVTGNPTVIKMVVSFNRGARGQNTLRQLLAPVVKEIIEDKSLIINTSPVDVYKAWVNQLETATGEAR
;
A
#
# COMPACT_ATOMS: atom_id res chain seq x y z
N THR A 1 -108.97 -4.20 -134.04
CA THR A 1 -108.81 -2.87 -134.65
C THR A 1 -107.45 -2.32 -134.29
N ILE A 2 -106.70 -1.84 -135.29
CA ILE A 2 -105.41 -1.15 -135.18
C ILE A 2 -105.44 -0.09 -134.05
N VAL A 3 -106.62 0.51 -133.84
CA VAL A 3 -106.95 1.39 -132.72
C VAL A 3 -106.53 0.82 -131.35
N GLY A 4 -106.90 -0.41 -130.97
CA GLY A 4 -106.64 -0.92 -129.60
C GLY A 4 -105.17 -1.22 -129.27
N LYS A 5 -104.35 -1.58 -130.28
CA LYS A 5 -102.90 -1.75 -130.12
C LYS A 5 -102.21 -0.40 -129.99
N ILE A 6 -102.61 0.56 -130.83
CA ILE A 6 -102.18 1.96 -130.71
C ILE A 6 -102.61 2.53 -129.35
N THR A 7 -103.80 2.22 -128.84
CA THR A 7 -104.24 2.66 -127.51
C THR A 7 -103.47 1.98 -126.38
N ALA A 8 -103.13 0.70 -126.48
CA ALA A 8 -102.35 -0.01 -125.46
C ALA A 8 -100.89 0.46 -125.42
N ASP A 9 -100.26 0.66 -126.58
CA ASP A 9 -98.90 1.21 -126.68
C ASP A 9 -98.89 2.70 -126.25
N TYR A 10 -99.90 3.47 -126.65
CA TYR A 10 -100.08 4.85 -126.16
C TYR A 10 -100.31 4.91 -124.65
N ASN A 11 -101.11 4.01 -124.08
CA ASN A 11 -101.32 3.92 -122.63
C ASN A 11 -100.05 3.47 -121.90
N ARG A 12 -99.23 2.61 -122.51
CA ARG A 12 -97.96 2.16 -121.96
C ARG A 12 -96.93 3.27 -122.00
N GLU A 13 -96.84 3.99 -123.12
CA GLU A 13 -95.98 5.16 -123.31
C GLU A 13 -96.40 6.28 -122.37
N GLN A 14 -97.71 6.52 -122.20
CA GLN A 14 -98.27 7.37 -121.14
C GLN A 14 -97.89 6.89 -119.74
N LEU A 15 -97.94 5.58 -119.46
CA LEU A 15 -97.50 5.02 -118.17
C LEU A 15 -95.99 5.15 -117.94
N TRP A 16 -95.16 5.04 -118.99
CA TRP A 16 -93.72 5.28 -118.91
C TRP A 16 -93.44 6.76 -118.69
N MET A 17 -94.09 7.65 -119.44
CA MET A 17 -93.99 9.10 -119.27
C MET A 17 -94.49 9.53 -117.87
N ALA A 18 -95.57 8.95 -117.37
CA ALA A 18 -96.09 9.22 -116.03
C ALA A 18 -95.14 8.74 -114.92
N ASN A 19 -94.38 7.67 -115.15
CA ASN A 19 -93.47 7.06 -114.16
C ASN A 19 -91.97 7.32 -114.43
N GLU A 20 -91.62 8.09 -115.46
CA GLU A 20 -90.23 8.43 -115.81
C GLU A 20 -89.51 9.10 -114.63
N HIS A 21 -90.23 9.97 -113.92
CA HIS A 21 -89.77 10.59 -112.69
C HIS A 21 -89.39 9.55 -111.61
N LEU A 22 -90.14 8.45 -111.47
CA LEU A 22 -89.82 7.41 -110.49
C LEU A 22 -88.60 6.58 -110.88
N ILE A 23 -88.42 6.27 -112.16
CA ILE A 23 -87.27 5.49 -112.66
C ILE A 23 -85.99 6.32 -112.56
N THR A 24 -86.03 7.58 -112.96
CA THR A 24 -84.90 8.51 -112.80
C THR A 24 -84.55 8.68 -111.32
N LEU A 25 -85.55 8.77 -110.43
CA LEU A 25 -85.35 8.83 -108.98
C LEU A 25 -84.76 7.52 -108.41
N LEU A 26 -85.17 6.35 -108.92
CA LEU A 26 -84.58 5.06 -108.55
C LEU A 26 -83.13 4.93 -109.04
N GLN A 27 -82.84 5.27 -110.29
CA GLN A 27 -81.48 5.28 -110.83
C GLN A 27 -80.58 6.26 -110.08
N ALA A 28 -81.08 7.45 -109.75
CA ALA A 28 -80.40 8.42 -108.90
C ALA A 28 -80.14 7.85 -107.49
N ARG A 29 -81.11 7.15 -106.89
CA ARG A 29 -80.93 6.46 -105.61
C ARG A 29 -79.88 5.34 -105.68
N ILE A 30 -79.88 4.52 -106.73
CA ILE A 30 -78.90 3.43 -106.90
C ILE A 30 -77.49 3.99 -107.11
N ARG A 31 -77.32 4.99 -108.00
CA ARG A 31 -76.03 5.68 -108.18
C ARG A 31 -75.57 6.32 -106.86
N GLY A 32 -76.49 6.99 -106.17
CA GLY A 32 -76.23 7.57 -104.85
C GLY A 32 -75.87 6.53 -103.78
N TYR A 33 -76.44 5.32 -103.82
CA TYR A 33 -76.09 4.21 -102.93
C TYR A 33 -74.70 3.66 -103.25
N LEU A 34 -74.39 3.41 -104.53
CA LEU A 34 -73.09 2.90 -104.96
C LEU A 34 -71.96 3.88 -104.63
N THR A 35 -72.15 5.18 -104.87
CA THR A 35 -71.19 6.22 -104.46
C THR A 35 -71.01 6.26 -102.95
N ARG A 36 -72.10 6.17 -102.17
CA ARG A 36 -72.02 6.11 -100.70
C ARG A 36 -71.32 4.85 -100.20
N LYS A 37 -71.55 3.69 -100.83
CA LYS A 37 -70.87 2.42 -100.51
C LYS A 37 -69.37 2.51 -100.80
N ALA A 38 -68.99 3.04 -101.97
CA ALA A 38 -67.59 3.27 -102.32
C ALA A 38 -66.90 4.26 -101.37
N TYR A 39 -67.59 5.36 -101.03
CA TYR A 39 -67.12 6.33 -100.04
C TYR A 39 -66.95 5.71 -98.66
N GLN A 40 -67.94 4.95 -98.18
CA GLN A 40 -67.87 4.22 -96.92
C GLN A 40 -66.70 3.25 -96.91
N GLY A 41 -66.48 2.48 -97.98
CA GLY A 41 -65.32 1.58 -98.11
C GLY A 41 -63.97 2.29 -98.07
N ARG A 42 -63.86 3.47 -98.70
CA ARG A 42 -62.63 4.28 -98.61
C ARG A 42 -62.44 4.87 -97.22
N LYS A 43 -63.53 5.35 -96.59
CA LYS A 43 -63.52 5.90 -95.23
C LYS A 43 -63.10 4.85 -94.21
N THR A 44 -63.65 3.64 -94.27
CA THR A 44 -63.27 2.54 -93.37
C THR A 44 -61.82 2.12 -93.58
N TYR A 45 -61.34 2.01 -94.82
CA TYR A 45 -59.93 1.76 -95.10
C TYR A 45 -59.02 2.82 -94.47
N LEU A 46 -59.35 4.11 -94.62
CA LEU A 46 -58.56 5.19 -94.02
C LEU A 46 -58.57 5.13 -92.48
N HIS A 47 -59.71 4.85 -91.86
CA HIS A 47 -59.79 4.65 -90.40
C HIS A 47 -58.98 3.42 -89.94
N GLN A 48 -58.92 2.35 -90.73
CA GLN A 48 -58.06 1.19 -90.43
C GLN A 48 -56.57 1.55 -90.53
N GLN A 49 -56.19 2.52 -91.37
CA GLN A 49 -54.79 2.97 -91.52
C GLN A 49 -54.36 4.04 -90.49
N GLU A 50 -55.31 4.78 -89.92
CA GLU A 50 -55.08 5.80 -88.88
C GLU A 50 -54.12 5.36 -87.75
N PRO A 51 -54.25 4.19 -87.11
CA PRO A 51 -53.34 3.78 -86.04
C PRO A 51 -51.88 3.64 -86.50
N TYR A 52 -51.62 3.27 -87.76
CA TYR A 52 -50.25 3.20 -88.28
C TYR A 52 -49.65 4.59 -88.50
N ALA A 53 -50.43 5.54 -89.01
CA ALA A 53 -50.01 6.93 -89.13
C ALA A 53 -49.71 7.54 -87.74
N VAL A 54 -50.54 7.26 -86.73
CA VAL A 54 -50.31 7.69 -85.34
C VAL A 54 -49.03 7.07 -84.78
N LYS A 55 -48.73 5.79 -85.06
CA LYS A 55 -47.46 5.15 -84.66
C LYS A 55 -46.23 5.83 -85.29
N ILE A 56 -46.30 6.17 -86.58
CA ILE A 56 -45.20 6.87 -87.27
C ILE A 56 -45.03 8.28 -86.68
N GLN A 57 -46.12 9.02 -86.47
CA GLN A 57 -46.10 10.36 -85.89
C GLN A 57 -45.55 10.36 -84.46
N SER A 58 -45.97 9.41 -83.62
CA SER A 58 -45.48 9.30 -82.24
C SER A 58 -44.00 8.92 -82.20
N SER A 59 -43.56 8.02 -83.09
CA SER A 59 -42.15 7.67 -83.27
C SER A 59 -41.31 8.88 -83.68
N TRP A 60 -41.79 9.67 -84.67
CA TRP A 60 -41.11 10.89 -85.11
C TRP A 60 -41.04 11.97 -84.01
N LYS A 61 -42.14 12.21 -83.29
CA LYS A 61 -42.16 13.13 -82.13
C LYS A 61 -41.16 12.68 -81.06
N GLY A 62 -41.11 11.39 -80.78
CA GLY A 62 -40.14 10.78 -79.86
C GLY A 62 -38.70 10.98 -80.33
N TYR A 63 -38.41 10.71 -81.61
CA TYR A 63 -37.09 10.95 -82.20
C TYR A 63 -36.66 12.42 -82.08
N LYS A 64 -37.53 13.37 -82.46
CA LYS A 64 -37.25 14.80 -82.38
C LYS A 64 -36.91 15.23 -80.95
N GLN A 65 -37.66 14.76 -79.95
CA GLN A 65 -37.41 15.09 -78.55
C GLN A 65 -36.08 14.49 -78.05
N ARG A 66 -35.80 13.21 -78.38
CA ARG A 66 -34.53 12.57 -78.02
C ARG A 66 -33.34 13.26 -78.67
N LYS A 67 -33.48 13.70 -79.92
CA LYS A 67 -32.45 14.46 -80.63
C LYS A 67 -32.19 15.81 -79.93
N SER A 68 -33.24 16.57 -79.64
CA SER A 68 -33.11 17.83 -78.88
C SER A 68 -32.48 17.63 -77.49
N TYR A 69 -32.87 16.58 -76.77
CA TYR A 69 -32.27 16.22 -75.48
C TYR A 69 -30.78 15.87 -75.61
N THR A 70 -30.41 15.04 -76.58
CA THR A 70 -29.01 14.66 -76.79
C THR A 70 -28.16 15.86 -77.20
N ASP A 71 -28.69 16.78 -78.00
CA ASP A 71 -27.98 18.02 -78.37
C ASP A 71 -27.78 18.93 -77.15
N ARG A 72 -28.78 19.09 -76.29
CA ARG A 72 -28.64 19.84 -75.02
C ARG A 72 -27.64 19.17 -74.07
N LEU A 73 -27.67 17.84 -73.98
CA LEU A 73 -26.72 17.10 -73.16
C LEU A 73 -25.28 17.28 -73.66
N LYS A 74 -25.05 17.22 -74.97
CA LYS A 74 -23.74 17.49 -75.57
C LYS A 74 -23.26 18.91 -75.29
N LEU A 75 -24.14 19.90 -75.40
CA LEU A 75 -23.82 21.30 -75.08
C LEU A 75 -23.43 21.47 -73.61
N LEU A 76 -24.15 20.80 -72.69
CA LEU A 76 -23.81 20.83 -71.27
C LEU A 76 -22.49 20.12 -70.99
N GLN A 77 -22.29 18.93 -71.58
CA GLN A 77 -21.07 18.14 -71.45
C GLN A 77 -19.83 18.88 -71.95
N GLY A 78 -19.92 19.54 -73.10
CA GLY A 78 -18.83 20.37 -73.64
C GLY A 78 -18.48 21.57 -72.75
N ASN A 79 -19.44 22.04 -71.94
CA ASN A 79 -19.29 23.21 -71.09
C ASN A 79 -19.15 22.89 -69.58
N ILE A 80 -19.01 21.61 -69.18
CA ILE A 80 -18.88 21.21 -67.78
C ILE A 80 -17.76 22.00 -67.08
N ILE A 81 -16.60 22.12 -67.74
CA ILE A 81 -15.43 22.81 -67.19
C ILE A 81 -15.78 24.29 -66.88
N GLY A 82 -16.49 24.97 -67.78
CA GLY A 82 -16.93 26.35 -67.58
C GLY A 82 -17.93 26.49 -66.43
N ILE A 83 -18.93 25.60 -66.37
CA ILE A 83 -19.93 25.59 -65.29
C ILE A 83 -19.28 25.36 -63.93
N VAL A 84 -18.38 24.36 -63.83
CA VAL A 84 -17.66 24.05 -62.59
C VAL A 84 -16.79 25.23 -62.16
N LYS A 85 -16.10 25.91 -63.09
CA LYS A 85 -15.33 27.12 -62.79
C LYS A 85 -16.20 28.25 -62.23
N ILE A 86 -17.37 28.50 -62.83
CA ILE A 86 -18.29 29.54 -62.34
C ILE A 86 -18.83 29.18 -60.95
N GLN A 87 -19.24 27.92 -60.75
CA GLN A 87 -19.74 27.44 -59.46
C GLN A 87 -18.67 27.52 -58.36
N SER A 88 -17.43 27.12 -58.65
CA SER A 88 -16.34 27.19 -57.69
C SER A 88 -15.98 28.63 -57.34
N TRP A 89 -16.00 29.54 -58.32
CA TRP A 89 -15.80 30.97 -58.09
C TRP A 89 -16.88 31.55 -57.15
N PHE A 90 -18.15 31.19 -57.35
CA PHE A 90 -19.22 31.65 -56.47
C PHE A 90 -19.09 31.09 -55.04
N ARG A 91 -18.75 29.80 -54.90
CA ARG A 91 -18.45 29.19 -53.58
C ARG A 91 -17.31 29.91 -52.88
N MET A 92 -16.24 30.22 -53.61
CA MET A 92 -15.09 30.98 -53.11
C MET A 92 -15.49 32.39 -52.68
N LEU A 93 -16.26 33.12 -53.48
CA LEU A 93 -16.74 34.46 -53.14
C LEU A 93 -17.59 34.46 -51.87
N LYS A 94 -18.48 33.47 -51.71
CA LYS A 94 -19.28 33.30 -50.48
C LYS A 94 -18.37 33.07 -49.26
N ALA A 95 -17.40 32.18 -49.37
CA ALA A 95 -16.43 31.90 -48.29
C ALA A 95 -15.58 33.14 -47.96
N LYS A 96 -15.08 33.85 -48.98
CA LYS A 96 -14.29 35.08 -48.82
C LYS A 96 -15.07 36.17 -48.08
N ARG A 97 -16.35 36.38 -48.44
CA ARG A 97 -17.23 37.33 -47.73
C ARG A 97 -17.42 36.95 -46.27
N ALA A 98 -17.64 35.67 -45.95
CA ALA A 98 -17.78 35.21 -44.58
C ALA A 98 -16.49 35.41 -43.76
N TYR A 99 -15.33 35.07 -44.34
CA TYR A 99 -14.03 35.30 -43.71
C TYR A 99 -13.77 36.79 -43.45
N GLN A 100 -14.03 37.66 -44.43
CA GLN A 100 -13.85 39.11 -44.28
C GLN A 100 -14.74 39.68 -43.18
N LYS A 101 -16.00 39.23 -43.06
CA LYS A 101 -16.87 39.64 -41.94
C LYS A 101 -16.29 39.25 -40.59
N ARG A 102 -15.76 38.02 -40.45
CA ARG A 102 -15.14 37.56 -39.20
C ARG A 102 -13.84 38.31 -38.90
N LEU A 103 -13.03 38.57 -39.92
CA LEU A 103 -11.82 39.37 -39.77
C LEU A 103 -12.15 40.80 -39.32
N GLN A 104 -13.18 41.41 -39.92
CA GLN A 104 -13.63 42.74 -39.53
C GLN A 104 -14.14 42.74 -38.10
N TYR A 105 -14.97 41.75 -37.70
CA TYR A 105 -15.42 41.60 -36.32
C TYR A 105 -14.25 41.57 -35.31
N PHE A 106 -13.19 40.82 -35.61
CA PHE A 106 -12.01 40.76 -34.72
C PHE A 106 -11.21 42.06 -34.72
N LYS A 107 -11.12 42.77 -35.84
CA LYS A 107 -10.47 44.09 -35.91
C LYS A 107 -11.26 45.13 -35.11
N ASP A 108 -12.58 45.13 -35.25
CA ASP A 108 -13.46 46.07 -34.57
C ASP A 108 -13.41 45.87 -33.04
N HIS A 109 -13.22 44.63 -32.58
CA HIS A 109 -13.15 44.26 -31.16
C HIS A 109 -11.73 43.98 -30.64
N GLU A 110 -10.69 44.44 -31.35
CA GLU A 110 -9.30 44.13 -31.01
C GLU A 110 -8.96 44.57 -29.57
N LYS A 111 -9.44 45.75 -29.17
CA LYS A 111 -9.17 46.31 -27.83
C LYS A 111 -9.84 45.50 -26.72
N GLU A 112 -11.08 45.07 -26.92
CA GLU A 112 -11.83 44.23 -25.98
C GLU A 112 -11.16 42.86 -25.85
N ILE A 113 -10.74 42.25 -26.96
CA ILE A 113 -10.04 40.97 -26.96
C ILE A 113 -8.71 41.09 -26.22
N ILE A 114 -7.93 42.14 -26.45
CA ILE A 114 -6.68 42.38 -25.72
C ILE A 114 -6.95 42.54 -24.23
N LYS A 115 -8.01 43.26 -23.83
CA LYS A 115 -8.40 43.38 -22.41
C LYS A 115 -8.74 42.02 -21.80
N ILE A 116 -9.54 41.20 -22.48
CA ILE A 116 -9.91 39.85 -22.02
C ILE A 116 -8.67 38.96 -21.93
N GLN A 117 -7.81 38.96 -22.96
CA GLN A 117 -6.57 38.18 -22.98
C GLN A 117 -5.60 38.62 -21.88
N ALA A 118 -5.45 39.93 -21.65
CA ALA A 118 -4.62 40.47 -20.58
C ALA A 118 -5.16 40.05 -19.21
N PHE A 119 -6.47 40.13 -18.99
CA PHE A 119 -7.11 39.65 -17.76
C PHE A 119 -6.86 38.16 -17.53
N LEU A 120 -7.08 37.31 -18.55
CA LEU A 120 -6.85 35.86 -18.44
C LEU A 120 -5.38 35.52 -18.20
N LYS A 121 -4.45 36.21 -18.88
CA LYS A 121 -3.01 36.05 -18.65
C LYS A 121 -2.62 36.44 -17.22
N ALA A 122 -3.13 37.57 -16.73
CA ALA A 122 -2.88 38.03 -15.38
C ALA A 122 -3.47 37.08 -14.32
N ASN A 123 -4.68 36.56 -14.55
CA ASN A 123 -5.30 35.60 -13.64
C ASN A 123 -4.50 34.30 -13.57
N LYS A 124 -4.10 33.76 -14.72
CA LYS A 124 -3.23 32.57 -14.78
C LYS A 124 -1.89 32.78 -14.07
N ALA A 125 -1.27 33.95 -14.23
CA ALA A 125 -0.02 34.28 -13.53
C ALA A 125 -0.22 34.37 -12.01
N ARG A 126 -1.35 34.91 -11.54
CA ARG A 126 -1.70 34.94 -10.11
C ARG A 126 -1.97 33.54 -9.56
N ASP A 127 -2.69 32.70 -10.30
CA ASP A 127 -2.95 31.31 -9.91
C ASP A 127 -1.64 30.51 -9.81
N ASP A 128 -0.74 30.66 -10.80
CA ASP A 128 0.60 30.05 -10.77
C ASP A 128 1.40 30.54 -9.53
N TYR A 129 1.39 31.84 -9.22
CA TYR A 129 2.07 32.39 -8.05
C TYR A 129 1.48 31.90 -6.72
N ARG A 130 0.14 31.87 -6.61
CA ARG A 130 -0.56 31.35 -5.42
C ARG A 130 -0.24 29.87 -5.20
N THR A 131 -0.16 29.10 -6.28
CA THR A 131 0.22 27.68 -6.25
C THR A 131 1.64 27.50 -5.71
N LEU A 132 2.56 28.43 -6.02
CA LEU A 132 3.94 28.38 -5.51
C LEU A 132 4.02 28.59 -3.99
N ILE A 133 3.27 29.57 -3.45
CA ILE A 133 3.40 29.98 -2.04
C ILE A 133 2.50 29.17 -1.11
N CYS A 134 1.31 28.77 -1.56
CA CYS A 134 0.31 28.15 -0.69
C CYS A 134 0.25 26.62 -0.81
N SER A 135 0.94 26.01 -1.78
CA SER A 135 0.98 24.55 -1.92
C SER A 135 2.19 23.98 -1.17
N GLU A 136 1.99 22.92 -0.38
CA GLU A 136 3.11 22.16 0.22
C GLU A 136 4.01 21.53 -0.85
N ASN A 137 3.45 21.21 -2.03
CA ASN A 137 4.17 20.59 -3.15
C ASN A 137 3.79 21.24 -4.49
N PRO A 138 4.41 22.37 -4.87
CA PRO A 138 4.12 23.02 -6.15
C PRO A 138 4.68 22.22 -7.35
N PRO A 139 3.94 22.13 -8.47
CA PRO A 139 4.40 21.39 -9.64
C PRO A 139 5.62 22.07 -10.29
N LEU A 140 6.56 21.27 -10.80
CA LEU A 140 7.87 21.73 -11.31
C LEU A 140 7.78 22.81 -12.38
N ASN A 141 6.73 22.80 -13.21
CA ASN A 141 6.51 23.80 -14.24
C ASN A 141 6.23 25.21 -13.66
N VAL A 142 5.57 25.29 -12.51
CA VAL A 142 5.32 26.54 -11.77
C VAL A 142 6.60 27.00 -11.09
N VAL A 143 7.28 26.09 -10.38
CA VAL A 143 8.57 26.37 -9.72
C VAL A 143 9.60 26.91 -10.72
N ARG A 144 9.74 26.27 -11.89
CA ARG A 144 10.67 26.71 -12.94
C ARG A 144 10.40 28.13 -13.44
N LYS A 145 9.12 28.55 -13.52
CA LYS A 145 8.78 29.92 -13.96
C LYS A 145 9.24 30.98 -12.97
N PHE A 146 9.27 30.64 -11.69
CA PHE A 146 9.60 31.58 -10.60
C PHE A 146 10.92 31.26 -9.91
N VAL A 147 11.73 30.34 -10.47
CA VAL A 147 12.99 29.89 -9.85
C VAL A 147 13.97 31.04 -9.61
N HIS A 148 13.91 32.08 -10.45
CA HIS A 148 14.73 33.28 -10.34
C HIS A 148 14.26 34.24 -9.23
N LEU A 149 13.04 34.07 -8.71
CA LEU A 149 12.52 34.79 -7.54
C LEU A 149 12.73 33.98 -6.25
N LEU A 150 13.04 32.70 -6.40
CA LEU A 150 13.52 31.82 -5.34
C LEU A 150 15.05 31.90 -5.35
N ASP A 151 15.60 33.09 -5.12
CA ASP A 151 17.02 33.20 -4.76
C ASP A 151 17.25 32.40 -3.47
N GLN A 152 18.42 31.78 -3.35
CA GLN A 152 18.85 31.09 -2.13
C GLN A 152 18.63 32.03 -0.96
N SER A 153 17.66 31.72 -0.10
CA SER A 153 17.43 32.52 1.09
C SER A 153 18.62 32.31 2.02
N ASP A 154 19.06 33.35 2.74
CA ASP A 154 19.99 33.17 3.87
C ASP A 154 19.46 32.12 4.86
N LEU A 155 18.14 31.92 4.90
CA LEU A 155 17.47 30.84 5.62
C LEU A 155 17.87 29.46 5.09
N ASP A 156 17.87 29.23 3.78
CA ASP A 156 18.26 27.93 3.18
C ASP A 156 19.73 27.61 3.51
N PHE A 157 20.60 28.64 3.52
CA PHE A 157 21.99 28.49 3.90
C PHE A 157 22.15 28.15 5.40
N GLN A 158 21.38 28.80 6.26
CA GLN A 158 21.35 28.48 7.69
C GLN A 158 20.82 27.06 7.95
N GLU A 159 19.77 26.64 7.25
CA GLU A 159 19.24 25.28 7.34
C GLU A 159 20.27 24.24 6.87
N GLU A 160 20.98 24.50 5.76
CA GLU A 160 22.04 23.61 5.26
C GLU A 160 23.22 23.52 6.25
N LEU A 161 23.58 24.64 6.89
CA LEU A 161 24.60 24.68 7.94
C LEU A 161 24.16 23.88 9.17
N GLU A 162 22.91 24.01 9.61
CA GLU A 162 22.34 23.24 10.72
C GLU A 162 22.31 21.74 10.41
N VAL A 163 21.88 21.36 9.20
CA VAL A 163 21.88 19.95 8.76
C VAL A 163 23.30 19.39 8.78
N THR A 164 24.29 20.17 8.34
CA THR A 164 25.70 19.74 8.36
C THR A 164 26.20 19.58 9.80
N ARG A 165 25.90 20.53 10.70
CA ARG A 165 26.24 20.45 12.12
C ARG A 165 25.61 19.22 12.80
N LEU A 166 24.32 19.00 12.55
CA LEU A 166 23.60 17.84 13.09
C LEU A 166 24.19 16.53 12.56
N ARG A 167 24.57 16.49 11.27
CA ARG A 167 25.23 15.32 10.68
C ARG A 167 26.56 15.01 11.37
N GLU A 168 27.38 16.02 11.65
CA GLU A 168 28.63 15.85 12.40
C GLU A 168 28.37 15.32 13.81
N GLU A 169 27.41 15.91 14.53
CA GLU A 169 27.02 15.47 15.87
C GLU A 169 26.56 14.00 15.85
N VAL A 170 25.73 13.61 14.89
CA VAL A 170 25.29 12.22 14.70
C VAL A 170 26.47 11.28 14.46
N VAL A 171 27.43 11.65 13.59
CA VAL A 171 28.60 10.83 13.30
C VAL A 171 29.48 10.65 14.56
N THR A 172 29.69 11.72 15.34
CA THR A 172 30.45 11.61 16.59
C THR A 172 29.75 10.72 17.62
N LYS A 173 28.43 10.83 17.77
CA LYS A 173 27.64 9.94 18.66
C LYS A 173 27.66 8.49 18.19
N ILE A 174 27.54 8.24 16.88
CA ILE A 174 27.66 6.89 16.32
C ILE A 174 29.03 6.29 16.67
N ARG A 175 30.11 7.06 16.49
CA ARG A 175 31.46 6.58 16.82
C ARG A 175 31.62 6.30 18.31
N SER A 176 31.08 7.15 19.18
CA SER A 176 31.09 6.92 20.63
C SER A 176 30.28 5.68 21.02
N ASN A 177 29.09 5.50 20.46
CA ASN A 177 28.26 4.33 20.71
C ASN A 177 28.94 3.03 20.24
N GLN A 178 29.59 3.05 19.07
CA GLN A 178 30.38 1.90 18.59
C GLN A 178 31.53 1.55 19.53
N GLN A 179 32.16 2.53 20.18
CA GLN A 179 33.21 2.28 21.16
C GLN A 179 32.63 1.65 22.44
N LEU A 180 31.51 2.19 22.95
CA LEU A 180 30.83 1.63 24.12
C LEU A 180 30.36 0.20 23.87
N GLU A 181 29.86 -0.10 22.67
CA GLU A 181 29.46 -1.45 22.29
C GLU A 181 30.65 -2.43 22.30
N LYS A 182 31.84 -2.00 21.84
CA LYS A 182 33.06 -2.80 21.95
C LYS A 182 33.46 -3.04 23.41
N ASP A 183 33.37 -2.01 24.25
CA ASP A 183 33.73 -2.10 25.66
C ASP A 183 32.77 -3.02 26.43
N LEU A 184 31.46 -2.98 26.11
CA LEU A 184 30.45 -3.89 26.64
C LEU A 184 30.74 -5.34 26.21
N ASN A 185 31.04 -5.58 24.93
CA ASN A 185 31.41 -6.92 24.45
C ASN A 185 32.65 -7.48 25.17
N LEU A 186 33.66 -6.65 25.43
CA LEU A 186 34.84 -7.05 26.22
C LEU A 186 34.47 -7.36 27.67
N MET A 187 33.55 -6.59 28.27
CA MET A 187 33.06 -6.84 29.62
C MET A 187 32.30 -8.16 29.70
N ASP A 188 31.45 -8.46 28.73
CA ASP A 188 30.70 -9.73 28.67
C ASP A 188 31.62 -10.93 28.56
N ILE A 189 32.69 -10.84 27.74
CA ILE A 189 33.73 -11.88 27.68
C ILE A 189 34.41 -12.05 29.04
N LYS A 190 34.77 -10.94 29.72
CA LYS A 190 35.39 -10.99 31.06
C LYS A 190 34.45 -11.59 32.10
N ILE A 191 33.17 -11.22 32.10
CA ILE A 191 32.15 -11.80 32.98
C ILE A 191 32.04 -13.30 32.72
N GLY A 192 31.97 -13.71 31.44
CA GLY A 192 31.94 -15.12 31.05
C GLY A 192 33.18 -15.90 31.55
N LEU A 193 34.37 -15.32 31.44
CA LEU A 193 35.61 -15.92 31.96
C LEU A 193 35.60 -16.02 33.49
N LEU A 194 35.13 -14.99 34.20
CA LEU A 194 35.01 -15.00 35.65
C LEU A 194 34.01 -16.04 36.14
N VAL A 195 32.85 -16.17 35.46
CA VAL A 195 31.85 -17.20 35.75
C VAL A 195 32.44 -18.59 35.51
N LYS A 196 33.15 -18.80 34.39
CA LYS A 196 33.85 -20.07 34.10
C LYS A 196 34.87 -20.40 35.19
N ASN A 197 35.70 -19.43 35.58
CA ASN A 197 36.69 -19.59 36.65
C ASN A 197 36.04 -19.95 37.99
N ARG A 198 34.94 -19.28 38.38
CA ARG A 198 34.18 -19.61 39.59
C ARG A 198 33.69 -21.06 39.54
N ILE A 199 33.09 -21.48 38.43
CA ILE A 199 32.62 -22.86 38.27
C ILE A 199 33.77 -23.84 38.40
N THR A 200 34.91 -23.59 37.76
CA THR A 200 36.11 -24.46 37.85
C THR A 200 36.59 -24.60 39.29
N LEU A 201 36.65 -23.51 40.06
CA LEU A 201 37.03 -23.55 41.48
C LEU A 201 36.03 -24.31 42.35
N GLN A 202 34.73 -24.24 42.04
CA GLN A 202 33.69 -24.97 42.76
C GLN A 202 33.66 -26.47 42.45
N THR A 203 33.87 -26.85 41.18
CA THR A 203 33.76 -28.25 40.74
C THR A 203 35.01 -29.07 41.02
N ASN A 204 36.18 -28.41 41.11
CA ASN A 204 37.47 -29.04 41.38
C ASN A 204 37.99 -28.61 42.77
N PRO A 205 37.65 -29.36 43.84
CA PRO A 205 37.94 -28.95 45.22
C PRO A 205 39.44 -28.89 45.53
N SER A 206 40.28 -29.57 44.75
CA SER A 206 41.74 -29.62 44.96
C SER A 206 42.41 -28.24 44.91
N TYR A 207 41.92 -27.31 44.08
CA TYR A 207 42.47 -25.96 43.98
C TYR A 207 42.27 -25.18 45.28
N LEU A 208 41.03 -25.15 45.78
CA LEU A 208 40.68 -24.42 47.00
C LEU A 208 41.23 -25.13 48.25
N ALA A 209 41.27 -26.46 48.26
CA ALA A 209 41.93 -27.22 49.33
C ALA A 209 43.40 -26.82 49.46
N LYS A 210 44.17 -26.87 48.35
CA LYS A 210 45.57 -26.42 48.34
C LYS A 210 45.72 -24.97 48.78
N LEU A 211 44.82 -24.08 48.34
CA LEU A 211 44.83 -22.68 48.77
C LEU A 211 44.65 -22.55 50.29
N ILE A 212 43.68 -23.26 50.88
CA ILE A 212 43.46 -23.26 52.35
C ILE A 212 44.74 -23.66 53.10
N PHE A 213 45.52 -24.60 52.59
CA PHE A 213 46.77 -25.03 53.23
C PHE A 213 47.93 -24.05 53.08
N GLN A 214 47.99 -23.29 51.98
CA GLN A 214 49.01 -22.27 51.76
C GLN A 214 48.77 -21.00 52.59
N MET A 215 47.59 -20.87 53.22
CA MET A 215 47.28 -19.69 54.01
C MET A 215 48.04 -19.69 55.35
N PRO A 216 48.57 -18.52 55.77
CA PRO A 216 49.24 -18.38 57.04
C PRO A 216 48.28 -18.70 58.19
N GLN A 217 48.77 -19.50 59.14
CA GLN A 217 48.02 -20.03 60.27
C GLN A 217 47.86 -18.99 61.40
N ASN A 218 47.38 -17.81 61.02
CA ASN A 218 47.11 -16.71 61.94
C ASN A 218 45.88 -17.08 62.80
N LYS A 219 45.66 -16.38 63.92
CA LYS A 219 44.59 -16.70 64.89
C LYS A 219 43.16 -16.71 64.32
N SER A 220 42.92 -16.29 63.06
CA SER A 220 41.58 -16.22 62.47
C SER A 220 41.52 -16.75 61.05
N THR A 221 40.62 -17.71 60.82
CA THR A 221 40.23 -18.19 59.48
C THR A 221 39.19 -17.29 58.80
N LYS A 222 38.75 -16.21 59.43
CA LYS A 222 37.61 -15.37 58.98
C LYS A 222 37.71 -14.90 57.53
N PHE A 223 38.91 -14.56 57.07
CA PHE A 223 39.11 -14.15 55.67
C PHE A 223 38.83 -15.32 54.72
N MET A 224 39.38 -16.50 55.02
CA MET A 224 39.17 -17.71 54.22
C MET A 224 37.74 -18.22 54.31
N ASP A 225 37.11 -18.16 55.49
CA ASP A 225 35.68 -18.43 55.65
C ASP A 225 34.86 -17.56 54.68
N THR A 226 35.13 -16.25 54.67
CA THR A 226 34.43 -15.30 53.81
C THR A 226 34.64 -15.62 52.32
N VAL A 227 35.88 -15.86 51.89
CA VAL A 227 36.20 -16.16 50.48
C VAL A 227 35.53 -17.47 50.04
N ILE A 228 35.72 -18.55 50.81
CA ILE A 228 35.16 -19.87 50.47
C ILE A 228 33.63 -19.81 50.52
N PHE A 229 33.03 -19.32 51.61
CA PHE A 229 31.56 -19.29 51.71
C PHE A 229 30.94 -18.39 50.64
N THR A 230 31.56 -17.26 50.28
CA THR A 230 31.05 -16.42 49.18
C THR A 230 31.17 -17.13 47.83
N LEU A 231 32.28 -17.84 47.57
CA LEU A 231 32.43 -18.63 46.34
C LEU A 231 31.32 -19.67 46.22
N TYR A 232 30.96 -20.34 47.31
CA TYR A 232 29.86 -21.31 47.37
C TYR A 232 28.51 -20.67 47.75
N ASN A 233 28.39 -19.34 47.71
CA ASN A 233 27.18 -18.60 48.01
C ASN A 233 26.46 -19.12 49.27
N TYR A 234 27.23 -19.32 50.34
CA TYR A 234 26.81 -19.79 51.65
C TYR A 234 25.97 -21.07 51.63
N ALA A 235 26.21 -21.96 50.65
CA ALA A 235 25.43 -23.19 50.46
C ALA A 235 23.91 -22.93 50.33
N SER A 236 23.54 -21.85 49.63
CA SER A 236 22.14 -21.43 49.47
C SER A 236 21.26 -22.48 48.78
N ASN A 237 21.84 -23.31 47.92
CA ASN A 237 21.16 -24.36 47.18
C ASN A 237 21.89 -25.70 47.33
N GLN A 238 21.19 -26.79 47.00
CA GLN A 238 21.70 -28.16 47.19
C GLN A 238 22.98 -28.44 46.39
N ARG A 239 23.15 -27.82 45.21
CA ARG A 239 24.38 -27.97 44.41
C ARG A 239 25.58 -27.33 45.11
N GLU A 240 25.42 -26.10 45.58
CA GLU A 240 26.48 -25.37 46.28
C GLU A 240 26.80 -26.02 47.62
N GLU A 241 25.78 -26.51 48.35
CA GLU A 241 25.95 -27.30 49.56
C GLU A 241 26.76 -28.57 49.29
N TYR A 242 26.38 -29.36 48.28
CA TYR A 242 27.10 -30.57 47.91
C TYR A 242 28.58 -30.29 47.56
N LEU A 243 28.83 -29.27 46.74
CA LEU A 243 30.19 -28.93 46.32
C LEU A 243 31.03 -28.37 47.49
N LEU A 244 30.43 -27.60 48.39
CA LEU A 244 31.11 -27.11 49.59
C LEU A 244 31.46 -28.27 50.55
N LEU A 245 30.54 -29.21 50.75
CA LEU A 245 30.81 -30.41 51.54
C LEU A 245 31.92 -31.26 50.91
N LYS A 246 31.93 -31.39 49.58
CA LYS A 246 33.00 -32.07 48.84
C LYS A 246 34.36 -31.35 48.99
N LEU A 247 34.36 -30.02 49.05
CA LEU A 247 35.57 -29.26 49.39
C LEU A 247 36.03 -29.55 50.82
N PHE A 248 35.13 -29.53 51.80
CA PHE A 248 35.48 -29.85 53.18
C PHE A 248 36.04 -31.27 53.31
N GLU A 249 35.43 -32.25 52.65
CA GLU A 249 35.94 -33.63 52.60
C GLU A 249 37.37 -33.67 52.05
N THR A 250 37.59 -33.06 50.87
CA THR A 250 38.89 -33.05 50.21
C THR A 250 39.95 -32.34 51.06
N ALA A 251 39.60 -31.19 51.64
CA ALA A 251 40.51 -30.41 52.47
C ALA A 251 40.83 -31.10 53.79
N LEU A 252 39.85 -31.77 54.42
CA LEU A 252 40.03 -32.48 55.68
C LEU A 252 40.88 -33.74 55.48
N GLN A 253 40.67 -34.47 54.38
CA GLN A 253 41.54 -35.59 53.98
C GLN A 253 43.00 -35.15 53.82
N GLU A 254 43.22 -33.98 53.21
CA GLU A 254 44.56 -33.40 53.07
C GLU A 254 45.12 -32.92 54.43
N GLU A 255 44.27 -32.35 55.31
CA GLU A 255 44.68 -31.90 56.65
C GLU A 255 45.22 -33.07 57.48
N ILE A 256 44.46 -34.17 57.50
CA ILE A 256 44.85 -35.38 58.23
C ILE A 256 46.14 -35.97 57.65
N LYS A 257 46.26 -36.07 56.32
CA LYS A 257 47.44 -36.67 55.68
C LYS A 257 48.72 -35.86 55.89
N SER A 258 48.64 -34.53 55.95
CA SER A 258 49.81 -33.66 55.89
C SER A 258 50.15 -32.94 57.20
N LYS A 259 49.22 -32.85 58.17
CA LYS A 259 49.42 -32.07 59.40
C LYS A 259 49.11 -32.81 60.70
N VAL A 260 48.52 -34.01 60.65
CA VAL A 260 48.14 -34.77 61.85
C VAL A 260 49.09 -35.95 62.00
N ASP A 261 50.07 -35.83 62.89
CA ASP A 261 50.98 -36.92 63.23
C ASP A 261 50.37 -37.82 64.31
N GLN A 262 49.66 -37.23 65.27
CA GLN A 262 48.93 -37.95 66.32
C GLN A 262 47.46 -37.50 66.39
N ILE A 263 46.56 -38.42 66.75
CA ILE A 263 45.11 -38.13 66.86
C ILE A 263 44.83 -37.00 67.86
N GLN A 264 45.68 -36.85 68.89
CA GLN A 264 45.54 -35.80 69.90
C GLN A 264 45.69 -34.39 69.31
N ASP A 265 46.47 -34.22 68.23
CA ASP A 265 46.71 -32.94 67.56
C ASP A 265 45.45 -32.34 66.95
N ILE A 266 44.44 -33.17 66.67
CA ILE A 266 43.13 -32.70 66.20
C ILE A 266 42.41 -31.92 67.30
N VAL A 267 42.55 -32.34 68.57
CA VAL A 267 41.84 -31.77 69.72
C VAL A 267 42.62 -30.62 70.34
N THR A 268 43.93 -30.78 70.50
CA THR A 268 44.82 -29.78 71.14
C THR A 268 45.31 -28.72 70.15
N GLY A 269 45.30 -29.03 68.86
CA GLY A 269 45.82 -28.16 67.81
C GLY A 269 44.86 -27.07 67.34
N ASN A 270 45.23 -26.45 66.22
CA ASN A 270 44.46 -25.42 65.55
C ASN A 270 44.10 -25.87 64.11
N PRO A 271 43.31 -26.96 63.95
CA PRO A 271 42.97 -27.49 62.64
C PRO A 271 42.15 -26.47 61.85
N THR A 272 42.68 -26.03 60.72
CA THR A 272 42.09 -24.97 59.88
C THR A 272 40.75 -25.45 59.35
N VAL A 273 40.70 -26.64 58.75
CA VAL A 273 39.50 -27.13 58.04
C VAL A 273 38.38 -27.41 59.04
N ILE A 274 38.70 -27.99 60.20
CA ILE A 274 37.72 -28.22 61.27
C ILE A 274 37.13 -26.89 61.77
N LYS A 275 37.95 -25.86 61.98
CA LYS A 275 37.44 -24.54 62.38
C LYS A 275 36.53 -23.93 61.30
N MET A 276 36.85 -24.09 60.02
CA MET A 276 36.01 -23.65 58.92
C MET A 276 34.66 -24.40 58.90
N VAL A 277 34.66 -25.73 59.12
CA VAL A 277 33.43 -26.54 59.21
C VAL A 277 32.56 -26.11 60.39
N VAL A 278 33.16 -25.86 61.56
CA VAL A 278 32.44 -25.33 62.72
C VAL A 278 31.87 -23.94 62.42
N SER A 279 32.66 -23.07 61.78
CA SER A 279 32.24 -21.73 61.36
C SER A 279 31.03 -21.77 60.42
N PHE A 280 31.04 -22.68 59.43
CA PHE A 280 29.91 -22.90 58.53
C PHE A 280 28.64 -23.33 59.29
N ASN A 281 28.77 -24.25 60.25
CA ASN A 281 27.65 -24.70 61.08
C ASN A 281 27.15 -23.64 62.09
N ARG A 282 27.90 -22.57 62.33
CA ARG A 282 27.41 -21.41 63.11
C ARG A 282 26.45 -20.51 62.31
N GLY A 283 26.29 -20.75 61.01
CA GLY A 283 25.29 -20.07 60.19
C GLY A 283 23.84 -20.43 60.58
N ALA A 284 22.88 -19.81 59.90
CA ALA A 284 21.45 -19.91 60.24
C ALA A 284 20.94 -21.36 60.40
N ARG A 285 21.40 -22.28 59.53
CA ARG A 285 20.95 -23.68 59.53
C ARG A 285 21.43 -24.45 60.76
N GLY A 286 22.73 -24.40 61.09
CA GLY A 286 23.24 -25.10 62.26
C GLY A 286 22.89 -24.42 63.58
N GLN A 287 22.76 -23.08 63.59
CA GLN A 287 22.22 -22.35 64.74
C GLN A 287 20.77 -22.76 65.06
N ASN A 288 19.92 -22.92 64.05
CA ASN A 288 18.55 -23.38 64.25
C ASN A 288 18.50 -24.80 64.82
N THR A 289 19.33 -25.73 64.32
CA THR A 289 19.43 -27.09 64.85
C THR A 289 19.91 -27.09 66.30
N LEU A 290 20.99 -26.39 66.62
CA LEU A 290 21.50 -26.27 67.99
C LEU A 290 20.46 -25.66 68.93
N ARG A 291 19.74 -24.64 68.47
CA ARG A 291 18.64 -24.04 69.23
C ARG A 291 17.53 -25.05 69.47
N GLN A 292 17.10 -25.81 68.48
CA GLN A 292 16.04 -26.81 68.67
C GLN A 292 16.43 -27.89 69.69
N LEU A 293 17.70 -28.32 69.69
CA LEU A 293 18.21 -29.36 70.59
C LEU A 293 18.47 -28.85 72.02
N LEU A 294 19.15 -27.71 72.15
CA LEU A 294 19.63 -27.23 73.45
C LEU A 294 18.68 -26.24 74.13
N ALA A 295 17.82 -25.53 73.38
CA ALA A 295 16.96 -24.51 73.98
C ALA A 295 16.01 -25.05 75.07
N PRO A 296 15.39 -26.25 74.97
CA PRO A 296 14.54 -26.77 76.03
C PRO A 296 15.30 -26.96 77.35
N VAL A 297 16.45 -27.63 77.29
CA VAL A 297 17.31 -27.92 78.46
C VAL A 297 17.86 -26.63 79.06
N VAL A 298 18.33 -25.70 78.21
CA VAL A 298 18.86 -24.42 78.69
C VAL A 298 17.75 -23.56 79.31
N LYS A 299 16.52 -23.60 78.78
CA LYS A 299 15.38 -22.90 79.39
C LYS A 299 15.00 -23.48 80.73
N GLU A 300 14.94 -24.81 80.85
CA GLU A 300 14.66 -25.50 82.11
C GLU A 300 15.65 -25.09 83.21
N ILE A 301 16.94 -25.05 82.88
CA ILE A 301 18.00 -24.61 83.80
C ILE A 301 17.87 -23.13 84.17
N ILE A 302 17.47 -22.26 83.23
CA ILE A 302 17.32 -20.82 83.48
C ILE A 302 16.05 -20.51 84.30
N GLU A 303 14.98 -21.30 84.11
CA GLU A 303 13.70 -21.12 84.81
C GLU A 303 13.75 -21.65 86.25
N ASP A 304 14.60 -22.64 86.54
CA ASP A 304 14.81 -23.15 87.89
C ASP A 304 15.64 -22.19 88.76
N LYS A 305 14.93 -21.35 89.52
CA LYS A 305 15.55 -20.41 90.48
C LYS A 305 16.14 -21.10 91.72
N SER A 306 15.86 -22.38 91.93
CA SER A 306 16.36 -23.16 93.08
C SER A 306 17.61 -23.97 92.74
N LEU A 307 18.03 -23.96 91.48
CA LEU A 307 19.14 -24.76 90.99
C LEU A 307 20.49 -24.21 91.48
N ILE A 308 21.14 -24.96 92.37
CA ILE A 308 22.49 -24.68 92.87
C ILE A 308 23.41 -25.81 92.40
N ILE A 309 24.20 -25.56 91.35
CA ILE A 309 25.12 -26.56 90.74
C ILE A 309 26.56 -26.41 91.28
N ASN A 310 26.75 -25.64 92.36
CA ASN A 310 28.09 -25.44 92.89
C ASN A 310 28.57 -26.71 93.60
N THR A 311 29.60 -27.34 93.05
CA THR A 311 30.22 -28.55 93.60
C THR A 311 31.46 -28.26 94.44
N SER A 312 31.85 -26.99 94.58
CA SER A 312 32.97 -26.55 95.43
C SER A 312 32.59 -26.64 96.91
N PRO A 313 33.22 -27.53 97.71
CA PRO A 313 32.85 -27.72 99.11
C PRO A 313 32.99 -26.45 99.95
N VAL A 314 33.98 -25.61 99.62
CA VAL A 314 34.26 -24.34 100.32
C VAL A 314 33.13 -23.35 100.09
N ASP A 315 32.64 -23.24 98.86
CA ASP A 315 31.60 -22.27 98.51
C ASP A 315 30.22 -22.72 98.99
N VAL A 316 29.96 -24.03 98.99
CA VAL A 316 28.75 -24.60 99.60
C VAL A 316 28.72 -24.35 101.11
N TYR A 317 29.85 -24.56 101.80
CA TYR A 317 29.95 -24.27 103.24
C TYR A 317 29.74 -22.78 103.53
N LYS A 318 30.37 -21.88 102.77
CA LYS A 318 30.16 -20.43 102.90
C LYS A 318 28.70 -20.04 102.67
N ALA A 319 28.05 -20.59 101.64
CA ALA A 319 26.64 -20.33 101.37
C ALA A 319 25.74 -20.83 102.53
N TRP A 320 26.06 -21.98 103.12
CA TRP A 320 25.35 -22.52 104.28
C TRP A 320 25.52 -21.66 105.54
N VAL A 321 26.75 -21.23 105.84
CA VAL A 321 27.02 -20.30 106.95
C VAL A 321 26.26 -18.99 106.74
N ASN A 322 26.35 -18.38 105.56
CA ASN A 322 25.63 -17.13 105.23
C ASN A 322 24.11 -17.29 105.36
N GLN A 323 23.55 -18.44 104.96
CA GLN A 323 22.12 -18.73 105.13
C GLN A 323 21.73 -18.84 106.61
N LEU A 324 22.56 -19.49 107.42
CA LEU A 324 22.37 -19.59 108.88
C LEU A 324 22.44 -18.22 109.54
N GLU A 325 23.46 -17.41 109.24
CA GLU A 325 23.62 -16.06 109.77
C GLU A 325 22.44 -15.15 109.38
N THR A 326 21.95 -15.27 108.14
CA THR A 326 20.76 -14.53 107.67
C THR A 326 19.50 -14.95 108.43
N ALA A 327 19.41 -16.22 108.85
CA ALA A 327 18.26 -16.75 109.59
C ALA A 327 18.32 -16.46 111.11
N THR A 328 19.51 -16.42 111.71
CA THR A 328 19.72 -16.20 113.15
C THR A 328 19.95 -14.74 113.52
N GLY A 329 20.42 -13.89 112.59
CA GLY A 329 20.75 -12.48 112.84
C GLY A 329 22.07 -12.27 113.60
N GLU A 330 22.85 -13.32 113.83
CA GLU A 330 24.14 -13.29 114.53
C GLU A 330 25.23 -13.81 113.59
N ALA A 331 26.28 -13.03 113.34
CA ALA A 331 27.44 -13.40 112.52
C ALA A 331 28.41 -14.30 113.30
N ARG A 332 29.00 -15.32 112.67
CA ARG A 332 29.92 -16.29 113.29
C ARG A 332 31.30 -16.38 112.65
#